data_AF-A0A2W1B5P5-F1
#
_entry.id   AF-A0A2W1B5P5-F1
#
_cell.length_a   1.000
_cell.length_b   1.000
_cell.length_c   1.000
_cell.angle_alpha   90.00
_cell.angle_beta   90.00
_cell.angle_gamma   90.00
#
_symmetry.space_group_name_H-M   'P 1'
#
loop_
_entity.id
_entity.type
_entity.pdbx_description
1 polymer ?
#
loop_
_entity_poly.entity_id
_entity_poly.type
_entity_poly.pdbx_seq_one_letter_code
_entity_poly.pdbx_strand_id
1 'polypeptide(L)'
;MRGMRLLVKNDSQITIDIGLIEGYDSTDKTFSIHLLKTSRKAVCSIPAYMNGTITIGGSTVDRFTQSEIEGFIGEYAVVLNPATSPIILSVFEGD
;
A
#
# COMPACT_ATOMS: atom_id res chain seq x y z
N MET A 1 1.22 18.04 30.26
CA MET A 1 1.06 17.35 28.96
C MET A 1 1.87 16.04 28.98
N ARG A 2 1.23 14.91 29.30
CA ARG A 2 1.88 13.58 29.51
C ARG A 2 1.25 12.51 28.58
N GLY A 3 0.91 12.87 27.35
CA GLY A 3 -0.03 12.07 26.54
C GLY A 3 0.47 11.45 25.24
N MET A 4 1.70 11.69 24.78
CA MET A 4 2.11 11.25 23.42
C MET A 4 3.48 10.58 23.32
N ARG A 5 4.12 10.23 24.44
CA ARG A 5 5.44 9.58 24.42
C ARG A 5 5.39 8.05 24.51
N LEU A 6 4.19 7.47 24.49
CA LEU A 6 3.95 6.06 24.82
C LEU A 6 3.14 5.30 23.76
N LEU A 7 3.41 5.52 22.47
CA LEU A 7 2.79 4.74 21.39
C LEU A 7 3.78 4.19 20.36
N VAL A 8 5.10 4.37 20.55
CA VAL A 8 6.10 4.01 19.51
C VAL A 8 7.29 3.22 20.07
N LYS A 9 7.26 2.81 21.34
CA LYS A 9 8.29 1.92 21.90
C LYS A 9 7.65 0.60 22.33
N ASN A 10 7.96 -0.45 21.57
CA ASN A 10 7.79 -1.88 21.89
C ASN A 10 6.51 -2.57 21.39
N ASP A 11 6.27 -2.54 20.08
CA ASP A 11 5.69 -3.73 19.46
C ASP A 11 6.77 -4.42 18.63
N SER A 12 7.36 -5.48 19.19
CA SER A 12 8.40 -6.28 18.54
C SER A 12 7.87 -7.08 17.34
N GLN A 13 6.57 -6.99 17.04
CA GLN A 13 5.92 -7.67 15.93
C GLN A 13 5.75 -6.79 14.69
N ILE A 14 6.00 -5.48 14.80
CA ILE A 14 5.94 -4.59 13.64
C ILE A 14 7.15 -4.88 12.72
N THR A 15 6.86 -5.39 11.54
CA THR A 15 7.87 -5.69 10.52
C THR A 15 7.59 -4.90 9.26
N ILE A 16 8.65 -4.43 8.60
CA ILE A 16 8.56 -3.70 7.33
C ILE A 16 9.40 -4.46 6.30
N ASP A 17 8.87 -4.55 5.10
CA ASP A 17 9.53 -5.07 3.91
C ASP A 17 9.22 -4.15 2.72
N ILE A 18 10.02 -4.25 1.67
CA ILE A 18 9.76 -3.62 0.38
C ILE A 18 9.36 -4.73 -0.58
N GLY A 19 8.37 -4.49 -1.42
CA GLY A 19 7.97 -5.45 -2.43
C GLY A 19 7.73 -4.84 -3.79
N LEU A 20 7.91 -5.65 -4.82
CA LEU A 20 7.57 -5.33 -6.20
C LEU A 20 6.10 -5.66 -6.45
N ILE A 21 5.31 -4.72 -6.98
CA ILE A 21 3.94 -4.98 -7.39
C ILE A 21 3.97 -5.78 -8.70
N GLU A 22 3.52 -7.03 -8.65
CA GLU A 22 3.51 -7.94 -9.81
C GLU A 22 2.15 -7.99 -10.53
N GLY A 23 1.08 -7.52 -9.89
CA GLY A 23 -0.24 -7.55 -10.49
C GLY A 23 -1.30 -6.83 -9.67
N TYR A 24 -2.42 -6.53 -10.32
CA TYR A 24 -3.59 -5.84 -9.76
C TYR A 24 -4.85 -6.67 -10.05
N ASP A 25 -5.69 -6.87 -9.02
CA ASP A 25 -7.03 -7.43 -9.17
C ASP A 25 -8.08 -6.32 -9.02
N SER A 26 -8.79 -6.04 -10.11
CA SER A 26 -9.82 -5.00 -10.14
C SER A 26 -11.12 -5.35 -9.43
N THR A 27 -11.40 -6.63 -9.26
CA THR A 27 -12.60 -7.14 -8.58
C THR A 27 -12.42 -6.99 -7.07
N ASP A 28 -11.31 -7.52 -6.56
CA ASP A 28 -11.01 -7.52 -5.12
C ASP A 28 -10.30 -6.25 -4.64
N LYS A 29 -9.90 -5.37 -5.58
CA LYS A 29 -9.15 -4.14 -5.32
C LYS A 29 -7.87 -4.42 -4.52
N THR A 30 -7.07 -5.37 -5.01
CA THR A 30 -5.82 -5.80 -4.37
C THR A 30 -4.62 -5.72 -5.32
N PHE A 31 -3.43 -5.60 -4.73
CA PHE A 31 -2.15 -5.81 -5.38
C PHE A 31 -1.54 -7.15 -4.95
N SER A 32 -0.97 -7.86 -5.92
CA SER A 32 -0.05 -8.96 -5.67
C SER A 32 1.36 -8.41 -5.59
N ILE A 33 2.04 -8.62 -4.47
CA ILE A 33 3.35 -8.02 -4.17
C ILE A 33 4.37 -9.11 -3.87
N HIS A 34 5.50 -9.07 -4.57
CA HIS A 34 6.67 -9.88 -4.27
C HIS A 34 7.57 -9.17 -3.26
N LEU A 35 7.58 -9.66 -2.03
CA LEU A 35 8.36 -9.12 -0.93
C LEU A 35 9.84 -9.47 -1.07
N LEU A 36 10.71 -8.46 -1.09
CA LEU A 36 12.12 -8.60 -1.42
C LEU A 36 12.93 -9.26 -0.30
N LYS A 37 12.68 -8.91 0.97
CA LYS A 37 13.45 -9.48 2.09
C LYS A 37 13.13 -10.95 2.33
N THR A 38 11.88 -11.35 2.08
CA THR A 38 11.40 -12.71 2.38
C THR A 38 11.23 -13.60 1.16
N SER A 39 11.30 -13.04 -0.05
CA SER A 39 11.02 -13.74 -1.33
C SER A 39 9.66 -14.44 -1.33
N ARG A 40 8.66 -13.82 -0.69
CA ARG A 40 7.28 -14.32 -0.57
C ARG A 40 6.34 -13.42 -1.35
N LYS A 41 5.20 -13.99 -1.77
CA LYS A 41 4.09 -13.19 -2.29
C LYS A 41 3.15 -12.79 -1.15
N ALA A 42 2.70 -11.54 -1.19
CA ALA A 42 1.64 -11.01 -0.35
C ALA A 42 0.54 -10.45 -1.24
N VAL A 43 -0.71 -10.59 -0.80
CA VAL A 43 -1.85 -9.89 -1.40
C VAL A 43 -2.23 -8.77 -0.46
N CYS A 44 -2.18 -7.54 -0.95
CA CYS A 44 -2.49 -6.34 -0.16
C CYS A 44 -3.68 -5.63 -0.78
N SER A 45 -4.63 -5.17 0.03
CA SER A 45 -5.63 -4.23 -0.45
C SER A 45 -4.97 -2.94 -0.93
N ILE A 46 -5.55 -2.33 -1.97
CA ILE A 46 -5.13 -1.01 -2.43
C ILE A 46 -5.25 -0.01 -1.27
N PRO A 47 -4.22 0.81 -1.02
CA PRO A 47 -4.26 1.82 0.03
C PRO A 47 -5.45 2.76 -0.08
N ALA A 48 -6.02 3.12 1.07
CA ALA A 48 -7.10 4.11 1.13
C ALA A 48 -6.72 5.48 0.57
N TYR A 49 -5.43 5.84 0.52
CA TYR A 49 -5.02 7.10 -0.12
C TYR A 49 -5.10 7.05 -1.65
N MET A 50 -5.07 5.85 -2.26
CA MET A 50 -5.32 5.63 -3.68
C MET A 50 -6.82 5.50 -3.97
N ASN A 51 -7.54 4.89 -3.03
CA ASN A 51 -8.99 4.74 -3.09
C ASN A 51 -9.71 5.96 -2.51
N GLY A 52 -10.14 6.89 -3.35
CA GLY A 52 -10.96 8.01 -2.91
C GLY A 52 -11.37 8.90 -4.06
N THR A 53 -12.19 9.90 -3.76
CA THR A 53 -12.60 10.92 -4.73
C THR A 53 -12.06 12.29 -4.33
N ILE A 54 -11.88 13.15 -5.32
CA ILE A 54 -11.55 14.57 -5.16
C ILE A 54 -12.61 15.41 -5.86
N THR A 55 -12.88 16.60 -5.34
CA THR A 55 -13.80 17.55 -5.97
C THR A 55 -13.03 18.60 -6.74
N ILE A 56 -13.25 18.68 -8.05
CA ILE A 56 -12.65 19.68 -8.93
C ILE A 56 -13.79 20.44 -9.63
N GLY A 57 -13.87 21.76 -9.42
CA GLY A 57 -14.87 22.59 -10.09
C GLY A 57 -16.33 22.22 -9.80
N GLY A 58 -16.61 21.60 -8.65
CA GLY A 58 -17.96 21.13 -8.27
C GLY A 58 -18.30 19.72 -8.77
N SER A 59 -17.41 19.06 -9.51
CA SER A 59 -17.55 17.65 -9.90
C SER A 59 -16.69 16.75 -9.02
N THR A 60 -17.24 15.60 -8.64
CA THR A 60 -16.52 14.56 -7.88
C THR A 60 -15.95 13.55 -8.87
N VAL A 61 -14.63 13.36 -8.85
CA VAL A 61 -13.89 12.40 -9.68
C VAL A 61 -13.04 11.50 -8.80
N ASP A 62 -12.71 10.30 -9.29
CA ASP A 62 -11.75 9.45 -8.59
C ASP A 62 -10.39 10.13 -8.49
N ARG A 63 -9.72 9.96 -7.35
CA ARG A 63 -8.37 10.48 -7.13
C ARG A 63 -7.38 9.78 -8.06
N PHE A 64 -7.53 8.47 -8.20
CA PHE A 64 -6.84 7.65 -9.17
C PHE A 64 -7.90 6.82 -9.90
N THR A 65 -7.89 6.90 -11.21
CA THR A 65 -8.62 6.01 -12.09
C THR A 65 -8.09 4.59 -11.97
N GLN A 66 -8.90 3.61 -12.38
CA GLN A 66 -8.47 2.22 -12.43
C GLN A 66 -7.19 2.02 -13.27
N SER A 67 -7.06 2.73 -14.39
CA SER A 67 -5.88 2.62 -15.26
C SER A 67 -4.62 3.17 -14.60
N GLU A 68 -4.74 4.22 -13.78
CA GLU A 68 -3.62 4.77 -13.02
C GLU A 68 -3.20 3.81 -11.90
N ILE A 69 -4.16 3.16 -11.23
CA ILE A 69 -3.88 2.13 -10.22
C ILE A 69 -3.18 0.92 -10.83
N GLU A 70 -3.64 0.47 -12.00
CA GLU A 70 -3.00 -0.62 -12.76
C GLU A 70 -1.59 -0.24 -13.22
N GLY A 71 -1.34 1.04 -13.48
CA GLY A 71 -0.03 1.58 -13.82
C GLY A 71 1.05 1.37 -12.75
N PHE A 72 0.68 1.07 -11.50
CA PHE A 72 1.65 0.74 -10.44
C PHE A 72 2.21 -0.68 -10.53
N ILE A 73 1.78 -1.51 -11.49
CA ILE A 73 2.43 -2.80 -11.76
C ILE A 73 3.87 -2.54 -12.24
N GLY A 74 4.84 -3.16 -11.57
CA GLY A 74 6.27 -2.92 -11.79
C GLY A 74 6.88 -1.95 -10.78
N GLU A 75 6.06 -1.24 -10.00
CA GLU A 75 6.55 -0.30 -8.98
C GLU A 75 6.79 -0.96 -7.63
N TYR A 76 7.46 -0.22 -6.74
CA TYR A 76 7.79 -0.69 -5.41
C TYR A 76 6.78 -0.19 -4.37
N ALA A 77 6.50 -1.04 -3.39
CA ALA A 77 5.64 -0.73 -2.26
C ALA A 77 6.33 -1.02 -0.93
N VAL A 78 6.14 -0.14 0.05
CA VAL A 78 6.50 -0.41 1.45
C VAL A 78 5.37 -1.17 2.10
N VAL A 79 5.65 -2.37 2.60
CA VAL A 79 4.65 -3.27 3.21
C VAL A 79 4.92 -3.45 4.71
N LEU A 80 3.92 -3.12 5.52
CA LEU A 80 3.86 -3.35 6.94
C LEU A 80 3.29 -4.74 7.23
N ASN A 81 3.87 -5.44 8.21
CA ASN A 81 3.45 -6.77 8.68
C ASN A 81 3.22 -7.79 7.55
N PRO A 82 4.19 -7.95 6.62
CA PRO A 82 4.05 -8.75 5.41
C PRO A 82 3.65 -10.22 5.64
N ALA A 83 3.97 -10.79 6.80
CA ALA A 83 3.77 -12.21 7.09
C ALA A 83 2.41 -12.53 7.75
N THR A 84 1.65 -11.52 8.19
CA THR A 84 0.42 -11.72 8.97
C THR A 84 -0.76 -10.94 8.40
N SER A 85 -0.63 -9.61 8.36
CA SER A 85 -1.66 -8.70 7.87
C SER A 85 -0.97 -7.62 7.02
N PRO A 86 -0.63 -7.94 5.76
CA PRO A 86 0.18 -7.08 4.93
C PRO A 86 -0.58 -5.80 4.57
N ILE A 87 0.02 -4.64 4.83
CA ILE A 87 -0.57 -3.33 4.55
C ILE A 87 0.44 -2.50 3.76
N ILE A 88 0.04 -1.98 2.60
CA ILE A 88 0.86 -1.02 1.87
C ILE A 88 0.81 0.34 2.57
N LEU A 89 1.98 0.88 2.91
CA LEU A 89 2.12 2.23 3.49
C LEU A 89 2.34 3.29 2.42
N SER A 90 3.09 2.96 1.37
CA SER A 90 3.41 3.84 0.25
C SER A 90 3.75 3.01 -0.98
N VAL A 91 3.49 3.57 -2.15
CA VAL A 91 3.97 3.10 -3.46
C VAL A 91 4.87 4.18 -4.02
N PHE A 92 5.98 3.81 -4.65
CA PHE A 92 6.95 4.74 -5.20
C PHE A 92 7.60 4.18 -6.46
N GLU A 93 7.95 5.10 -7.35
CA GLU A 93 8.62 4.78 -8.61
C GLU A 93 10.06 4.32 -8.36
N GLY A 94 10.49 3.32 -9.13
CA GLY A 94 11.80 2.67 -9.00
C GLY A 94 13.00 3.35 -9.70
N ASP A 95 12.86 4.59 -10.17
CA ASP A 95 13.87 5.32 -10.95
C ASP A 95 15.22 5.54 -10.23
#